data_AF-A0A965KQV6-F1
#
_entry.id   AF-A0A965KQV6-F1
#
_cell.length_a   1.000
_cell.length_b   1.000
_cell.length_c   1.000
_cell.angle_alpha   90.00
_cell.angle_beta   90.00
_cell.angle_gamma   90.00
#
_symmetry.space_group_name_H-M   'P 1'
#
loop_
_entity.id
_entity.type
_entity.pdbx_description
1 polymer ?
#
loop_
_entity_poly.entity_id
_entity_poly.type
_entity_poly.pdbx_seq_one_letter_code
_entity_poly.pdbx_strand_id
1 'polypeptide(L)'
;MATQAKEISNIWLIKEHHKNCVLELRAISPNKKPINKLYKGKGFTSTDALKLAFESEALRLNAAGYNVYYVMNPIRENFESGSVTDKDIECRDLLLIDIDKVGHKGESSTDEELEAARLLSDEIASYLQSEGWDKPIRMMSGNGYHLYYLLSKLPNDEKTKALIEGVLHELADKFNNDIVAVDTVVFNASRITKVPGTIARKGPNTVERPHRMAVVL
;
A
#
# COMPACT_ATOMS: atom_id res chain seq x y z
N MET A 1 -0.76 -11.49 -17.79
CA MET A 1 0.27 -10.47 -18.11
C MET A 1 -0.32 -9.18 -18.65
N ALA A 2 -1.20 -9.19 -19.68
CA ALA A 2 -1.81 -7.95 -20.19
C ALA A 2 -2.63 -7.17 -19.13
N THR A 3 -3.42 -7.87 -18.30
CA THR A 3 -4.22 -7.21 -17.24
C THR A 3 -3.33 -6.59 -16.15
N GLN A 4 -2.28 -7.29 -15.71
CA GLN A 4 -1.34 -6.77 -14.71
C GLN A 4 -0.58 -5.53 -15.24
N ALA A 5 -0.18 -5.55 -16.50
CA ALA A 5 0.52 -4.43 -17.13
C ALA A 5 -0.37 -3.19 -17.26
N LYS A 6 -1.68 -3.35 -17.44
CA LYS A 6 -2.62 -2.22 -17.41
C LYS A 6 -2.83 -1.70 -15.99
N GLU A 7 -3.01 -2.61 -15.04
CA GLU A 7 -3.35 -2.26 -13.66
C GLU A 7 -2.19 -1.61 -12.90
N ILE A 8 -0.95 -2.03 -13.16
CA ILE A 8 0.20 -1.55 -12.38
C ILE A 8 0.42 -0.04 -12.50
N SER A 9 0.10 0.56 -13.64
CA SER A 9 0.23 2.01 -13.85
C SER A 9 -0.71 2.83 -12.97
N ASN A 10 -1.75 2.22 -12.38
CA ASN A 10 -2.61 2.90 -11.40
C ASN A 10 -1.87 3.24 -10.10
N ILE A 11 -0.68 2.66 -9.84
CA ILE A 11 0.18 3.08 -8.71
C ILE A 11 0.46 4.59 -8.75
N TRP A 12 0.56 5.19 -9.95
CA TRP A 12 0.89 6.60 -10.12
C TRP A 12 -0.28 7.55 -9.81
N LEU A 13 -1.48 7.01 -9.55
CA LEU A 13 -2.58 7.77 -8.95
C LEU A 13 -2.34 8.00 -7.45
N ILE A 14 -1.61 7.08 -6.80
CA ILE A 14 -1.37 7.07 -5.35
C ILE A 14 0.00 7.64 -5.02
N LYS A 15 1.05 7.17 -5.72
CA LYS A 15 2.44 7.49 -5.39
C LYS A 15 2.92 8.74 -6.13
N GLU A 16 3.30 9.76 -5.37
CA GLU A 16 4.00 10.94 -5.89
C GLU A 16 5.29 10.52 -6.63
N HIS A 17 5.48 11.10 -7.81
CA HIS A 17 6.60 10.82 -8.70
C HIS A 17 7.02 12.08 -9.44
N HIS A 18 8.31 12.39 -9.42
CA HIS A 18 8.90 13.55 -10.11
C HIS A 18 10.39 13.31 -10.34
N LYS A 19 11.06 14.23 -11.04
CA LYS A 19 12.48 14.11 -11.41
C LYS A 19 13.42 13.84 -10.22
N ASN A 20 13.06 14.29 -9.02
CA ASN A 20 13.91 14.18 -7.83
C ASN A 20 13.41 13.14 -6.83
N CYS A 21 12.32 12.42 -7.10
CA CYS A 21 11.82 11.46 -6.13
C CYS A 21 12.76 10.26 -5.98
N VAL A 22 12.77 9.68 -4.78
CA VAL A 22 13.34 8.37 -4.52
C VAL A 22 12.18 7.41 -4.24
N LEU A 23 12.12 6.30 -4.97
CA LEU A 23 11.15 5.23 -4.77
C LEU A 23 11.87 3.99 -4.27
N GLU A 24 11.30 3.29 -3.28
CA GLU A 24 11.77 1.97 -2.86
C GLU A 24 10.72 0.92 -3.23
N LEU A 25 11.16 -0.10 -3.97
CA LEU A 25 10.43 -1.33 -4.22
C LEU A 25 10.92 -2.41 -3.27
N ARG A 26 9.99 -3.06 -2.57
CA ARG A 26 10.25 -4.16 -1.64
C ARG A 26 9.55 -5.43 -2.10
N ALA A 27 10.30 -6.49 -2.36
CA ALA A 27 9.76 -7.78 -2.76
C ALA A 27 10.04 -8.84 -1.70
N ILE A 28 8.97 -9.46 -1.18
CA ILE A 28 9.00 -10.35 -0.01
C ILE A 28 8.32 -11.68 -0.37
N SER A 29 8.92 -12.78 0.06
CA SER A 29 8.39 -14.13 -0.06
C SER A 29 8.82 -14.96 1.15
N PRO A 30 7.98 -15.85 1.71
CA PRO A 30 8.34 -16.68 2.87
C PRO A 30 9.59 -17.55 2.63
N ASN A 31 9.82 -17.96 1.37
CA ASN A 31 10.84 -18.95 1.01
C ASN A 31 12.02 -18.35 0.23
N LYS A 32 12.13 -17.01 0.14
CA LYS A 32 13.16 -16.34 -0.64
C LYS A 32 13.71 -15.14 0.12
N LYS A 33 14.97 -14.80 -0.14
CA LYS A 33 15.58 -13.59 0.43
C LYS A 33 14.80 -12.35 -0.03
N PRO A 34 14.46 -11.42 0.87
CA PRO A 34 13.85 -10.14 0.48
C PRO A 34 14.73 -9.39 -0.52
N ILE A 35 14.10 -8.70 -1.46
CA ILE A 35 14.78 -7.84 -2.44
C ILE A 35 14.29 -6.41 -2.25
N ASN A 36 15.23 -5.49 -2.04
CA ASN A 36 14.95 -4.06 -1.95
C ASN A 36 15.66 -3.38 -3.13
N LYS A 37 14.93 -2.54 -3.87
CA LYS A 37 15.45 -1.79 -5.02
C LYS A 37 15.06 -0.33 -4.92
N LEU A 38 16.05 0.54 -5.09
CA LEU A 38 15.86 1.98 -5.13
C LEU A 38 15.81 2.47 -6.57
N TYR A 39 14.89 3.39 -6.81
CA TYR A 39 14.74 4.10 -8.08
C TYR A 39 14.83 5.59 -7.80
N LYS A 40 15.95 6.20 -8.18
CA LYS A 40 16.17 7.63 -8.02
C LYS A 40 15.83 8.32 -9.33
N GLY A 41 14.83 9.21 -9.33
CA GLY A 41 14.34 9.87 -10.55
C GLY A 41 15.44 10.58 -11.35
N LYS A 42 16.45 11.14 -10.67
CA LYS A 42 17.59 11.83 -11.31
C LYS A 42 18.44 10.91 -12.20
N GLY A 43 18.40 9.59 -11.95
CA GLY A 43 19.11 8.59 -12.74
C GLY A 43 18.38 8.18 -14.03
N PHE A 44 17.16 8.69 -14.27
CA PHE A 44 16.35 8.37 -15.44
C PHE A 44 16.25 9.55 -16.39
N THR A 45 16.11 9.26 -17.69
CA THR A 45 15.97 10.28 -18.74
C THR A 45 14.66 11.07 -18.66
N SER A 46 13.61 10.46 -18.10
CA SER A 46 12.31 11.09 -17.87
C SER A 46 11.58 10.42 -16.70
N THR A 47 10.50 11.05 -16.24
CA THR A 47 9.58 10.42 -15.28
C THR A 47 8.93 9.16 -15.84
N ASP A 48 8.66 9.10 -17.14
CA ASP A 48 8.07 7.91 -17.76
C ASP A 48 9.06 6.74 -17.82
N ALA A 49 10.35 7.03 -18.05
CA ALA A 49 11.40 6.01 -17.98
C ALA A 49 11.55 5.45 -16.56
N LEU A 50 11.45 6.31 -15.54
CA LEU A 50 11.40 5.90 -14.13
C LEU A 50 10.20 4.96 -13.87
N LYS A 51 9.00 5.38 -14.27
CA LYS A 51 7.77 4.61 -14.09
C LYS A 51 7.88 3.23 -14.73
N LEU A 52 8.28 3.18 -16.00
CA LEU A 52 8.40 1.94 -16.75
C LEU A 52 9.41 0.98 -16.12
N ALA A 53 10.55 1.50 -15.61
CA ALA A 53 11.55 0.68 -14.95
C ALA A 53 11.06 0.12 -13.61
N PHE A 54 10.31 0.91 -12.84
CA PHE A 54 9.68 0.48 -11.60
C PHE A 54 8.62 -0.61 -11.87
N GLU A 55 7.70 -0.35 -12.79
CA GLU A 55 6.62 -1.27 -13.18
C GLU A 55 7.19 -2.60 -13.69
N SER A 56 8.16 -2.55 -14.60
CA SER A 56 8.76 -3.74 -15.20
C SER A 56 9.38 -4.65 -14.16
N GLU A 57 10.11 -4.09 -13.19
CA GLU A 57 10.73 -4.87 -12.13
C GLU A 57 9.71 -5.42 -11.14
N ALA A 58 8.68 -4.64 -10.78
CA ALA A 58 7.59 -5.10 -9.94
C ALA A 58 6.88 -6.30 -10.57
N LEU A 59 6.55 -6.23 -11.87
CA LEU A 59 5.96 -7.34 -12.60
C LEU A 59 6.90 -8.54 -12.68
N ARG A 60 8.19 -8.33 -12.95
CA ARG A 60 9.20 -9.40 -13.01
C ARG A 60 9.33 -10.12 -11.67
N LEU A 61 9.40 -9.38 -10.56
CA LEU A 61 9.49 -9.94 -9.20
C LEU A 61 8.18 -10.64 -8.80
N ASN A 62 7.03 -10.08 -9.18
CA ASN A 62 5.75 -10.71 -8.93
C ASN A 62 5.58 -12.02 -9.73
N ALA A 63 6.04 -12.06 -10.99
CA ALA A 63 6.11 -13.28 -11.79
C ALA A 63 7.08 -14.30 -11.19
N ALA A 64 8.17 -13.84 -10.57
CA ALA A 64 9.08 -14.68 -9.80
C ALA A 64 8.52 -15.14 -8.44
N GLY A 65 7.25 -14.88 -8.12
CA GLY A 65 6.57 -15.39 -6.93
C GLY A 65 6.74 -14.55 -5.66
N TYR A 66 7.20 -13.30 -5.77
CA TYR A 66 7.24 -12.36 -4.65
C TYR A 66 5.91 -11.60 -4.50
N ASN A 67 5.58 -11.23 -3.27
CA ASN A 67 4.69 -10.11 -2.99
C ASN A 67 5.49 -8.82 -3.14
N VAL A 68 4.94 -7.83 -3.84
CA VAL A 68 5.67 -6.59 -4.17
C VAL A 68 4.98 -5.40 -3.52
N TYR A 69 5.80 -4.55 -2.89
CA TYR A 69 5.39 -3.41 -2.10
C TYR A 69 6.23 -2.18 -2.46
N TYR A 70 5.76 -1.02 -2.03
CA TYR A 70 6.50 0.24 -2.10
C TYR A 70 6.34 1.04 -0.81
N VAL A 71 7.29 1.92 -0.49
CA VAL A 71 7.16 2.86 0.63
C VAL A 71 6.20 3.98 0.24
N MET A 72 5.15 4.16 1.04
CA MET A 72 4.04 5.04 0.68
C MET A 72 4.46 6.52 0.65
N ASN A 73 5.14 7.01 1.68
CA ASN A 73 5.51 8.41 1.82
C ASN A 73 6.79 8.80 1.02
N PRO A 74 7.04 10.09 0.73
CA PRO A 74 8.23 10.57 0.03
C PRO A 74 9.50 10.28 0.82
N ILE A 75 10.45 9.64 0.15
CA ILE A 75 11.77 9.37 0.70
C ILE A 75 12.64 10.59 0.42
N ARG A 76 13.44 11.02 1.40
CA ARG A 76 14.37 12.14 1.26
C ARG A 76 15.29 11.92 0.06
N GLU A 77 15.48 12.97 -0.72
CA GLU A 77 16.28 12.94 -1.96
C GLU A 77 17.72 12.44 -1.75
N ASN A 78 18.29 12.69 -0.57
CA ASN A 78 19.65 12.28 -0.21
C ASN A 78 19.77 10.84 0.32
N PHE A 79 18.69 10.04 0.28
CA PHE A 79 18.76 8.64 0.67
C PHE A 79 19.56 7.83 -0.35
N GLU A 80 20.64 7.21 0.10
CA GLU A 80 21.61 6.57 -0.80
C GLU A 80 21.42 5.06 -0.94
N SER A 81 21.24 4.34 0.17
CA SER A 81 21.25 2.88 0.18
C SER A 81 20.64 2.31 1.45
N GLY A 82 20.34 1.01 1.43
CA GLY A 82 19.74 0.29 2.55
C GLY A 82 18.21 0.21 2.44
N SER A 83 17.58 -0.23 3.53
CA SER A 83 16.12 -0.26 3.63
C SER A 83 15.64 1.05 4.24
N VAL A 84 14.65 1.68 3.64
CA VAL A 84 14.12 2.96 4.11
C VAL A 84 13.50 2.81 5.50
N THR A 85 13.92 3.67 6.42
CA THR A 85 13.40 3.79 7.78
C THR A 85 12.56 5.06 7.94
N ASP A 86 11.88 5.22 9.07
CA ASP A 86 11.04 6.39 9.33
C ASP A 86 11.84 7.71 9.26
N LYS A 87 13.13 7.70 9.59
CA LYS A 87 14.00 8.90 9.56
C LYS A 87 14.32 9.37 8.14
N ASP A 88 14.26 8.45 7.18
CA ASP A 88 14.55 8.69 5.78
C ASP A 88 13.35 9.27 5.02
N ILE A 89 12.20 9.41 5.69
CA ILE A 89 10.98 9.98 5.13
C ILE A 89 11.01 11.51 5.27
N GLU A 90 10.73 12.19 4.17
CA GLU A 90 10.73 13.66 4.08
C GLU A 90 9.50 14.27 4.74
N CYS A 91 8.32 13.78 4.39
CA CYS A 91 7.03 14.23 4.90
C CYS A 91 6.00 13.10 4.85
N ARG A 92 4.84 13.30 5.45
CA ARG A 92 3.70 12.38 5.38
C ARG A 92 2.68 12.93 4.39
N ASP A 93 2.59 12.32 3.22
CA ASP A 93 1.69 12.70 2.12
C ASP A 93 0.49 11.75 1.99
N LEU A 94 0.52 10.61 2.68
CA LEU A 94 -0.52 9.60 2.65
C LEU A 94 -0.91 9.17 4.07
N LEU A 95 -2.22 9.08 4.30
CA LEU A 95 -2.82 8.25 5.35
C LEU A 95 -3.34 6.97 4.70
N LEU A 96 -2.85 5.82 5.16
CA LEU A 96 -3.35 4.51 4.79
C LEU A 96 -4.29 3.99 5.88
N ILE A 97 -5.52 3.67 5.50
CA ILE A 97 -6.42 2.84 6.29
C ILE A 97 -6.44 1.46 5.62
N ASP A 98 -5.89 0.46 6.29
CA ASP A 98 -5.76 -0.92 5.81
C ASP A 98 -6.78 -1.80 6.53
N ILE A 99 -7.72 -2.40 5.78
CA ILE A 99 -8.83 -3.18 6.31
C ILE A 99 -8.66 -4.62 5.87
N ASP A 100 -8.47 -5.50 6.85
CA ASP A 100 -8.19 -6.92 6.64
C ASP A 100 -9.09 -7.77 7.54
N LYS A 101 -9.23 -9.06 7.20
CA LYS A 101 -9.92 -10.02 8.07
C LYS A 101 -9.20 -10.21 9.41
N VAL A 102 -9.95 -10.46 10.48
CA VAL A 102 -9.40 -10.67 11.84
C VAL A 102 -8.73 -12.05 11.98
N GLY A 103 -9.34 -13.09 11.42
CA GLY A 103 -8.93 -14.50 11.54
C GLY A 103 -8.02 -15.01 10.42
N HIS A 104 -7.62 -16.29 10.49
CA HIS A 104 -6.83 -17.00 9.45
C HIS A 104 -5.58 -16.23 8.99
N LYS A 105 -4.82 -15.73 9.98
CA LYS A 105 -3.56 -15.02 9.74
C LYS A 105 -2.61 -15.93 8.96
N GLY A 106 -2.10 -15.43 7.84
CA GLY A 106 -1.20 -16.17 6.96
C GLY A 106 -1.85 -16.81 5.73
N GLU A 107 -3.18 -16.74 5.61
CA GLU A 107 -3.92 -17.20 4.44
C GLU A 107 -4.59 -16.06 3.68
N SER A 108 -4.94 -16.31 2.42
CA SER A 108 -5.78 -15.41 1.62
C SER A 108 -7.21 -15.34 2.15
N SER A 109 -7.92 -14.25 1.86
CA SER A 109 -9.33 -14.10 2.26
C SER A 109 -10.26 -14.97 1.40
N THR A 110 -11.38 -15.40 1.98
CA THR A 110 -12.52 -15.90 1.18
C THR A 110 -13.21 -14.76 0.44
N ASP A 111 -14.16 -15.08 -0.43
CA ASP A 111 -14.96 -14.06 -1.11
C ASP A 111 -15.85 -13.30 -0.10
N GLU A 112 -16.39 -13.98 0.92
CA GLU A 112 -17.21 -13.37 1.97
C GLU A 112 -16.39 -12.44 2.87
N GLU A 113 -15.19 -12.85 3.28
CA GLU A 113 -14.27 -12.02 4.07
C GLU A 113 -13.82 -10.78 3.27
N LEU A 114 -13.57 -10.95 1.95
CA LEU A 114 -13.20 -9.84 1.08
C LEU A 114 -14.36 -8.86 0.88
N GLU A 115 -15.57 -9.38 0.73
CA GLU A 115 -16.78 -8.56 0.61
C GLU A 115 -17.08 -7.79 1.90
N ALA A 116 -16.88 -8.42 3.06
CA ALA A 116 -16.98 -7.72 4.34
C ALA A 116 -15.97 -6.57 4.44
N ALA A 117 -14.73 -6.77 3.99
CA ALA A 117 -13.72 -5.72 3.95
C ALA A 117 -14.11 -4.59 2.98
N ARG A 118 -14.72 -4.93 1.83
CA ARG A 118 -15.24 -3.94 0.89
C ARG A 118 -16.32 -3.07 1.53
N LEU A 119 -17.34 -3.70 2.13
CA LEU A 119 -18.46 -3.01 2.77
C LEU A 119 -17.97 -2.09 3.89
N LEU A 120 -17.05 -2.56 4.74
CA LEU A 120 -16.48 -1.72 5.79
C LEU A 120 -15.66 -0.55 5.21
N SER A 121 -14.93 -0.78 4.11
CA SER A 121 -14.21 0.30 3.42
C SER A 121 -15.15 1.38 2.86
N ASP A 122 -16.33 0.98 2.36
CA ASP A 122 -17.36 1.90 1.87
C ASP A 122 -17.99 2.70 3.02
N GLU A 123 -18.23 2.05 4.15
CA GLU A 123 -18.77 2.67 5.36
C GLU A 123 -17.81 3.71 5.94
N ILE A 124 -16.53 3.35 6.12
CA ILE A 124 -15.49 4.26 6.60
C ILE A 124 -15.33 5.45 5.65
N ALA A 125 -15.26 5.21 4.34
CA ALA A 125 -15.11 6.29 3.36
C ALA A 125 -16.32 7.26 3.39
N SER A 126 -17.53 6.72 3.52
CA SER A 126 -18.77 7.52 3.61
C SER A 126 -18.81 8.34 4.90
N TYR A 127 -18.41 7.75 6.03
CA TYR A 127 -18.32 8.45 7.30
C TYR A 127 -17.29 9.59 7.24
N LEU A 128 -16.07 9.33 6.81
CA LEU A 128 -15.03 10.35 6.71
C LEU A 128 -15.45 11.48 5.75
N GLN A 129 -16.14 11.15 4.66
CA GLN A 129 -16.71 12.16 3.77
C GLN A 129 -17.77 13.03 4.48
N SER A 130 -18.63 12.45 5.32
CA SER A 130 -19.58 13.24 6.12
C SER A 130 -18.91 14.13 7.17
N GLU A 131 -17.71 13.74 7.63
CA GLU A 131 -16.85 14.54 8.51
C GLU A 131 -16.00 15.57 7.72
N GLY A 132 -16.23 15.73 6.42
CA GLY A 132 -15.58 16.75 5.59
C GLY A 132 -14.25 16.33 4.97
N TRP A 133 -13.90 15.04 4.99
CA TRP A 133 -12.70 14.54 4.32
C TRP A 133 -12.93 14.39 2.82
N ASP A 134 -11.85 14.52 2.04
CA ASP A 134 -11.86 14.23 0.61
C ASP A 134 -12.11 12.75 0.33
N LYS A 135 -12.47 12.41 -0.91
CA LYS A 135 -12.62 11.00 -1.30
C LYS A 135 -11.25 10.30 -1.31
N PRO A 136 -11.13 9.09 -0.74
CA PRO A 136 -9.90 8.32 -0.83
C PRO A 136 -9.72 7.70 -2.21
N ILE A 137 -8.47 7.40 -2.55
CA ILE A 137 -8.18 6.40 -3.59
C ILE A 137 -8.38 5.03 -2.96
N ARG A 138 -9.19 4.18 -3.59
CA ARG A 138 -9.53 2.85 -3.08
C ARG A 138 -8.75 1.78 -3.81
N MET A 139 -8.35 0.75 -3.08
CA MET A 139 -7.68 -0.39 -3.68
C MET A 139 -8.07 -1.68 -2.97
N MET A 140 -8.49 -2.70 -3.73
CA MET A 140 -8.54 -4.07 -3.24
C MET A 140 -7.10 -4.60 -3.21
N SER A 141 -6.57 -4.95 -2.02
CA SER A 141 -5.16 -5.29 -1.80
C SER A 141 -4.78 -6.74 -2.20
N GLY A 142 -5.79 -7.51 -2.59
CA GLY A 142 -5.75 -8.95 -2.83
C GLY A 142 -6.42 -9.76 -1.71
N ASN A 143 -6.43 -9.24 -0.47
CA ASN A 143 -7.00 -9.94 0.70
C ASN A 143 -7.88 -9.06 1.60
N GLY A 144 -7.95 -7.76 1.29
CA GLY A 144 -8.61 -6.72 2.06
C GLY A 144 -8.72 -5.45 1.22
N TYR A 145 -8.97 -4.32 1.86
CA TYR A 145 -9.18 -3.03 1.22
C TYR A 145 -8.29 -1.95 1.84
N HIS A 146 -7.62 -1.19 0.98
CA HIS A 146 -6.90 0.00 1.37
C HIS A 146 -7.69 1.24 0.97
N LEU A 147 -7.75 2.22 1.87
CA LEU A 147 -8.13 3.60 1.56
C LEU A 147 -6.90 4.49 1.71
N TYR A 148 -6.54 5.19 0.64
CA TYR A 148 -5.45 6.18 0.63
C TYR A 148 -6.03 7.58 0.63
N TYR A 149 -5.81 8.31 1.71
CA TYR A 149 -6.14 9.73 1.81
C TYR A 149 -4.88 10.56 1.57
N LEU A 150 -4.96 11.50 0.62
CA LEU A 150 -3.89 12.45 0.36
C LEU A 150 -3.82 13.47 1.49
N LEU A 151 -2.63 13.66 2.05
CA LEU A 151 -2.35 14.65 3.08
C LEU A 151 -1.61 15.84 2.44
N SER A 152 -1.75 17.02 3.03
CA SER A 152 -1.07 18.25 2.58
C SER A 152 0.42 18.29 2.99
N LYS A 153 1.16 17.20 2.78
CA LYS A 153 2.59 17.04 3.10
C LYS A 153 2.92 17.42 4.56
N LEU A 154 2.30 16.72 5.50
CA LEU A 154 2.49 16.98 6.92
C LEU A 154 3.94 16.67 7.37
N PRO A 155 4.47 17.36 8.39
CA PRO A 155 5.80 17.09 8.91
C PRO A 155 5.96 15.63 9.36
N ASN A 156 7.15 15.06 9.15
CA ASN A 156 7.49 13.76 9.71
C ASN A 156 8.03 13.91 11.14
N ASP A 157 7.12 14.17 12.08
CA ASP A 157 7.42 14.34 13.50
C ASP A 157 6.53 13.46 14.39
N GLU A 158 6.84 13.41 15.70
CA GLU A 158 6.06 12.61 16.65
C GLU A 158 4.62 13.10 16.81
N LYS A 159 4.35 14.40 16.60
CA LYS A 159 2.98 14.95 16.66
C LYS A 159 2.13 14.40 15.52
N THR A 160 2.65 14.43 14.30
CA THR A 160 1.95 13.92 13.12
C THR A 160 1.80 12.41 13.17
N LYS A 161 2.81 11.70 13.68
CA LYS A 161 2.72 10.27 13.96
C LYS A 161 1.59 9.94 14.93
N ALA A 162 1.53 10.61 16.09
CA ALA A 162 0.49 10.39 17.09
C ALA A 162 -0.91 10.75 16.56
N LEU A 163 -1.02 11.78 15.71
CA LEU A 163 -2.29 12.13 15.05
C LEU A 163 -2.77 10.99 14.14
N ILE A 164 -1.90 10.46 13.28
CA ILE A 164 -2.26 9.37 12.36
C ILE A 164 -2.60 8.09 13.14
N GLU A 165 -1.82 7.76 14.16
CA GLU A 165 -2.10 6.63 15.06
C GLU A 165 -3.47 6.78 15.72
N GLY A 166 -3.77 7.97 16.28
CA GLY A 166 -5.06 8.28 16.87
C GLY A 166 -6.22 8.11 15.88
N VAL A 167 -6.09 8.60 14.65
CA VAL A 167 -7.13 8.41 13.61
C VAL A 167 -7.38 6.93 13.34
N LEU A 168 -6.34 6.10 13.21
CA LEU A 168 -6.51 4.67 12.97
C LEU A 168 -7.19 3.97 14.15
N HIS A 169 -6.83 4.32 15.38
CA HIS A 169 -7.45 3.78 16.59
C HIS A 169 -8.93 4.17 16.72
N GLU A 170 -9.27 5.44 16.48
CA GLU A 170 -10.66 5.90 16.50
C GLU A 170 -11.53 5.20 15.44
N LEU A 171 -10.98 5.00 14.23
CA LEU A 171 -11.66 4.24 13.18
C LEU A 171 -11.81 2.77 13.58
N ALA A 172 -10.78 2.16 14.15
CA ALA A 172 -10.83 0.78 14.62
C ALA A 172 -11.89 0.59 15.72
N ASP A 173 -11.92 1.46 16.72
CA ASP A 173 -12.88 1.40 17.83
C ASP A 173 -14.32 1.57 17.35
N LYS A 174 -14.53 2.36 16.29
CA LYS A 174 -15.85 2.63 15.73
C LYS A 174 -16.36 1.53 14.79
N PHE A 175 -15.48 0.93 13.99
CA PHE A 175 -15.89 0.13 12.82
C PHE A 175 -15.45 -1.34 12.86
N ASN A 176 -14.49 -1.73 13.70
CA ASN A 176 -14.06 -3.12 13.75
C ASN A 176 -15.20 -4.05 14.17
N ASN A 177 -15.20 -5.26 13.62
CA ASN A 177 -16.16 -6.30 13.95
C ASN A 177 -15.48 -7.68 13.95
N ASP A 178 -16.27 -8.73 14.17
CA ASP A 178 -15.76 -10.10 14.28
C ASP A 178 -15.16 -10.65 12.97
N ILE A 179 -15.44 -10.02 11.82
CA ILE A 179 -15.00 -10.49 10.50
C ILE A 179 -13.78 -9.70 10.04
N VAL A 180 -13.83 -8.37 10.12
CA VAL A 180 -12.83 -7.44 9.57
C VAL A 180 -12.45 -6.34 10.55
N ALA A 181 -11.22 -5.88 10.44
CA ALA A 181 -10.67 -4.82 11.28
C ALA A 181 -9.74 -3.89 10.49
N VAL A 182 -9.67 -2.63 10.94
CA VAL A 182 -8.66 -1.65 10.57
C VAL A 182 -7.33 -2.03 11.25
N ASP A 183 -6.25 -2.15 10.48
CA ASP A 183 -4.91 -2.33 11.00
C ASP A 183 -4.40 -1.02 11.63
N THR A 184 -4.36 -1.00 12.95
CA THR A 184 -3.90 0.17 13.72
C THR A 184 -2.38 0.30 13.79
N VAL A 185 -1.60 -0.61 13.23
CA VAL A 185 -0.12 -0.56 13.30
C VAL A 185 0.54 -0.03 12.03
N VAL A 186 -0.23 0.48 11.06
CA VAL A 186 0.30 1.00 9.78
C VAL A 186 0.70 2.49 9.82
N PHE A 187 0.70 3.13 11.00
CA PHE A 187 0.95 4.57 11.14
C PHE A 187 2.42 5.01 10.96
N ASN A 188 3.41 4.12 10.94
CA ASN A 188 4.81 4.53 10.82
C ASN A 188 5.10 5.17 9.44
N ALA A 189 6.06 6.09 9.39
CA ALA A 189 6.28 6.94 8.22
C ALA A 189 6.77 6.13 7.00
N SER A 190 7.63 5.13 7.19
CA SER A 190 8.17 4.29 6.12
C SER A 190 7.31 3.06 5.79
N ARG A 191 6.02 3.08 6.19
CA ARG A 191 5.09 1.98 5.93
C ARG A 191 5.11 1.61 4.44
N ILE A 192 5.25 0.31 4.21
CA ILE A 192 5.13 -0.26 2.88
C ILE A 192 3.68 -0.63 2.60
N THR A 193 3.28 -0.49 1.35
CA THR A 193 1.94 -0.88 0.87
C THR A 193 2.04 -1.57 -0.49
N LYS A 194 0.98 -2.28 -0.88
CA LYS A 194 1.01 -3.21 -2.03
C LYS A 194 1.12 -2.43 -3.35
N VAL A 195 1.94 -2.92 -4.29
CA VAL A 195 1.93 -2.41 -5.67
C VAL A 195 0.71 -2.97 -6.41
N PRO A 196 -0.21 -2.12 -6.94
CA PRO A 196 -1.35 -2.60 -7.72
C PRO A 196 -0.90 -3.36 -8.97
N GLY A 197 -1.77 -4.21 -9.50
CA GLY A 197 -1.46 -5.08 -10.64
C GLY A 197 -0.59 -6.30 -10.28
N THR A 198 -0.17 -6.44 -9.03
CA THR A 198 0.60 -7.60 -8.56
C THR A 198 -0.29 -8.61 -7.84
N ILE A 199 -0.03 -9.91 -8.04
CA ILE A 199 -0.73 -10.99 -7.34
C ILE A 199 -0.27 -11.03 -5.87
N ALA A 200 -1.21 -10.90 -4.94
CA ALA A 200 -1.01 -11.07 -3.52
C ALA A 200 -1.04 -12.57 -3.16
N ARG A 201 0.08 -13.07 -2.65
CA ARG A 201 0.28 -14.49 -2.31
C ARG A 201 0.40 -14.64 -0.80
N LYS A 202 -0.66 -15.08 -0.14
CA LYS A 202 -0.71 -15.32 1.30
C LYS A 202 -1.22 -16.75 1.52
N GLY A 203 -0.37 -17.62 2.07
CA GLY A 203 -0.71 -19.04 2.24
C GLY A 203 -0.90 -19.81 0.93
N PRO A 204 -1.50 -21.01 0.98
CA PRO A 204 -1.83 -21.80 -0.20
C PRO A 204 -2.85 -21.09 -1.11
N ASN A 205 -2.74 -21.32 -2.43
CA ASN A 205 -3.75 -20.87 -3.39
C ASN A 205 -4.84 -21.94 -3.52
N THR A 206 -6.04 -21.67 -3.00
CA THR A 206 -7.16 -22.63 -3.03
C THR A 206 -8.38 -22.00 -3.70
N VAL A 207 -9.40 -22.82 -4.00
CA VAL A 207 -10.68 -22.32 -4.54
C VAL A 207 -11.36 -21.39 -3.54
N GLU A 208 -11.32 -21.73 -2.25
CA GLU A 208 -11.95 -20.96 -1.17
C GLU A 208 -11.17 -19.70 -0.81
N ARG A 209 -9.83 -19.77 -0.86
CA ARG A 209 -8.91 -18.67 -0.48
C ARG A 209 -7.91 -18.43 -1.61
N PRO A 210 -8.35 -17.90 -2.76
CA PRO A 210 -7.48 -17.74 -3.92
C PRO A 210 -6.52 -16.57 -3.73
N HIS A 211 -5.36 -16.67 -4.39
CA HIS A 211 -4.47 -15.53 -4.57
C HIS A 211 -5.08 -14.57 -5.60
N ARG A 212 -5.29 -13.31 -5.20
CA ARG A 212 -5.90 -12.29 -6.06
C ARG A 212 -4.90 -11.19 -6.43
N MET A 213 -5.15 -10.54 -7.57
CA MET A 213 -4.42 -9.33 -7.97
C MET A 213 -4.86 -8.14 -7.12
N ALA A 214 -3.93 -7.29 -6.71
CA ALA A 214 -4.29 -5.99 -6.14
C ALA A 214 -4.80 -5.05 -7.25
N VAL A 215 -5.92 -4.36 -7.03
CA VAL A 215 -6.63 -3.56 -8.06
C VAL A 215 -7.10 -2.24 -7.46
N VAL A 216 -6.74 -1.12 -8.09
CA VAL A 216 -7.26 0.21 -7.79
C VAL A 216 -8.69 0.34 -8.35
N LEU A 217 -9.60 0.93 -7.58
CA LEU A 217 -11.04 0.96 -7.84
C LEU A 217 -11.54 2.36 -8.23
#